data_AF-A0A1D3RMX8-F1
#
_entry.id   AF-A0A1D3RMX8-F1
#
_cell.length_a   1.000
_cell.length_b   1.000
_cell.length_c   1.000
_cell.angle_alpha   90.00
_cell.angle_beta   90.00
_cell.angle_gamma   90.00
#
_symmetry.space_group_name_H-M   'P 1'
#
loop_
_entity.id
_entity.type
_entity.pdbx_description
1 polymer ?
#
loop_
_entity_poly.entity_id
_entity_poly.type
_entity_poly.pdbx_seq_one_letter_code
_entity_poly.pdbx_strand_id
1 'polypeptide(L)'
;MDISEQRIILACLGQCNPLELTEKTVVHISVNTIMDLADTSSKSAYEELKRASERLFNRQVVIDNPDPDDPTLTRTRTRWVSSINYYDGEGRISLHFSTRIIPYLSQLQGKFTKYKLQHVTQFKSSYGVRLYELLLQWQSKGTREIEIDWLRKTWGLETKYKALKDLKKWVIEPAMKDINKHSNLWVKFGQRKAGRRVVEFKFQFGLKKPGQAPKKLTQKQAEALARTGESYKNLYERLKYEGYQLDIKKFS
;
A
#
# COMPACT_ATOMS: atom_id res chain seq x y z
N MET A 1 0.77 -0.13 10.17
CA MET A 1 0.66 1.30 9.90
C MET A 1 -0.56 1.42 9.02
N ASP A 2 -1.51 2.26 9.38
CA ASP A 2 -2.68 2.52 8.56
C ASP A 2 -2.34 3.45 7.38
N ILE A 3 -3.35 3.74 6.57
CA ILE A 3 -3.17 4.56 5.36
C ILE A 3 -2.92 6.04 5.69
N SER A 4 -3.48 6.57 6.78
CA SER A 4 -3.29 7.96 7.20
C SER A 4 -1.85 8.19 7.67
N GLU A 5 -1.33 7.31 8.53
CA GLU A 5 0.08 7.28 8.95
C GLU A 5 1.02 7.17 7.73
N GLN A 6 0.68 6.30 6.76
CA GLN A 6 1.48 6.15 5.53
C GLN A 6 1.46 7.43 4.68
N ARG A 7 0.31 8.09 4.52
CA ARG A 7 0.21 9.35 3.77
C ARG A 7 1.05 10.46 4.39
N ILE A 8 1.13 10.54 5.72
CA ILE A 8 2.02 11.47 6.42
C ILE A 8 3.48 11.21 6.01
N ILE A 9 3.94 9.96 6.08
CA ILE A 9 5.31 9.62 5.68
C ILE A 9 5.56 9.91 4.20
N LEU A 10 4.63 9.53 3.31
CA LEU A 10 4.75 9.77 1.88
C LEU A 10 4.76 11.28 1.56
N ALA A 11 3.98 12.08 2.27
CA ALA A 11 4.00 13.53 2.17
C ALA A 11 5.34 14.12 2.62
N CYS A 12 5.95 13.59 3.69
CA CYS A 12 7.30 13.97 4.08
C CYS A 12 8.33 13.64 2.99
N LEU A 13 8.32 12.40 2.49
CA LEU A 13 9.26 11.93 1.48
C LEU A 13 9.10 12.68 0.15
N GLY A 14 7.91 13.19 -0.16
CA GLY A 14 7.68 14.03 -1.34
C GLY A 14 8.28 15.44 -1.25
N GLN A 15 8.48 15.95 -0.02
CA GLN A 15 8.95 17.31 0.26
C GLN A 15 10.45 17.40 0.54
N CYS A 16 11.09 16.30 0.94
CA CYS A 16 12.51 16.30 1.31
C CYS A 16 13.42 15.80 0.18
N ASN A 17 14.66 16.30 0.12
CA ASN A 17 15.76 15.66 -0.60
C ASN A 17 16.35 14.55 0.30
N PRO A 18 16.42 13.29 -0.14
CA PRO A 18 16.83 12.18 0.73
C PRO A 18 18.31 12.25 1.12
N LEU A 19 19.11 12.95 0.32
CA LEU A 19 20.54 13.18 0.60
C LEU A 19 20.77 14.25 1.67
N GLU A 20 19.73 15.02 2.02
CA GLU A 20 19.79 16.13 2.98
C GLU A 20 18.98 15.85 4.25
N LEU A 21 18.37 14.66 4.36
CA LEU A 21 17.59 14.29 5.54
C LEU A 21 18.54 14.00 6.71
N THR A 22 18.42 14.77 7.79
CA THR A 22 19.20 14.64 9.03
C THR A 22 18.26 14.65 10.23
N GLU A 23 18.77 14.32 11.42
CA GLU A 23 18.03 14.36 12.67
C GLU A 23 17.54 15.78 13.04
N LYS A 24 18.15 16.81 12.45
CA LYS A 24 17.76 18.22 12.61
C LYS A 24 16.72 18.67 11.59
N THR A 25 16.44 17.86 10.58
CA THR A 25 15.49 18.22 9.52
C THR A 25 14.07 18.21 10.07
N VAL A 26 13.46 19.39 10.13
CA VAL A 26 12.05 19.59 10.45
C VAL A 26 11.23 19.41 9.17
N VAL A 27 10.24 18.52 9.18
CA VAL A 27 9.33 18.36 8.04
C VAL A 27 7.94 18.90 8.41
N HIS A 28 7.43 19.82 7.60
CA HIS A 28 6.11 20.41 7.78
C HIS A 28 5.07 19.71 6.90
N ILE A 29 3.89 19.48 7.46
CA ILE A 29 2.74 18.93 6.73
C ILE A 29 1.51 19.75 7.07
N SER A 30 0.90 20.35 6.04
CA SER A 30 -0.40 21.02 6.17
C SER A 30 -1.54 20.03 6.00
N VAL A 31 -2.69 20.34 6.60
CA VAL A 31 -3.94 19.59 6.38
C VAL A 31 -4.31 19.56 4.89
N ASN A 32 -4.09 20.66 4.17
CA ASN A 32 -4.38 20.76 2.74
C ASN A 32 -3.56 19.74 1.94
N THR A 33 -2.27 19.59 2.25
CA THR A 33 -1.41 18.57 1.63
C THR A 33 -2.01 17.17 1.80
N ILE A 34 -2.49 16.82 2.99
CA ILE A 34 -3.09 15.50 3.24
C ILE A 34 -4.44 15.36 2.54
N MET A 35 -5.24 16.43 2.49
CA MET A 35 -6.52 16.48 1.80
C MET A 35 -6.36 16.22 0.29
N ASP A 36 -5.37 16.88 -0.32
CA ASP A 36 -5.03 16.70 -1.74
C ASP A 36 -4.57 15.26 -2.01
N LEU A 37 -3.72 14.70 -1.15
CA LEU A 37 -3.25 13.32 -1.29
C LEU A 37 -4.38 12.30 -1.09
N ALA A 38 -5.35 12.59 -0.23
CA ALA A 38 -6.46 11.71 0.08
C ALA A 38 -7.68 11.88 -0.84
N ASP A 39 -7.68 12.90 -1.72
CA ASP A 39 -8.83 13.32 -2.52
C ASP A 39 -10.09 13.54 -1.65
N THR A 40 -9.94 14.36 -0.59
CA THR A 40 -11.01 14.62 0.39
C THR A 40 -11.09 16.08 0.80
N SER A 41 -12.32 16.59 0.96
CA SER A 41 -12.60 17.99 1.32
C SER A 41 -13.16 18.17 2.74
N SER A 42 -12.95 17.18 3.63
CA SER A 42 -13.60 17.16 4.95
C SER A 42 -13.06 18.22 5.91
N LYS A 43 -13.96 18.92 6.62
CA LYS A 43 -13.63 19.77 7.78
C LYS A 43 -12.96 19.00 8.93
N SER A 44 -13.14 17.68 9.00
CA SER A 44 -12.51 16.81 10.01
C SER A 44 -11.09 16.37 9.63
N ALA A 45 -10.55 16.82 8.50
CA ALA A 45 -9.25 16.37 8.01
C ALA A 45 -8.10 16.71 8.97
N TYR A 46 -8.18 17.84 9.66
CA TYR A 46 -7.15 18.22 10.63
C TYR A 46 -7.17 17.33 11.88
N GLU A 47 -8.35 16.98 12.38
CA GLU A 47 -8.49 16.03 13.48
C GLU A 47 -8.01 14.63 13.11
N GLU A 48 -8.26 14.19 11.87
CA GLU A 48 -7.69 12.92 11.40
C GLU A 48 -6.17 13.01 11.25
N LEU A 49 -5.61 14.13 10.78
CA LEU A 49 -4.16 14.35 10.73
C LEU A 49 -3.54 14.27 12.14
N LYS A 50 -4.15 14.92 13.14
CA LYS A 50 -3.71 14.85 14.55
C LYS A 50 -3.75 13.43 15.09
N ARG A 51 -4.85 12.71 14.86
CA ARG A 51 -4.98 11.32 15.32
C ARG A 51 -3.98 10.40 14.62
N ALA A 52 -3.75 10.60 13.32
CA ALA A 52 -2.80 9.81 12.54
C ALA A 52 -1.34 10.10 12.94
N SER A 53 -1.00 11.36 13.21
CA SER A 53 0.32 11.74 13.69
C SER A 53 0.61 11.15 15.07
N GLU A 54 -0.38 11.14 15.97
CA GLU A 54 -0.24 10.51 17.28
C GLU A 54 -0.03 8.99 17.18
N ARG A 55 -0.76 8.31 16.28
CA ARG A 55 -0.53 6.89 15.99
C ARG A 55 0.88 6.65 15.44
N LEU A 56 1.36 7.51 14.54
CA LEU A 56 2.69 7.43 13.96
C LEU A 56 3.79 7.64 15.00
N PHE A 57 3.64 8.61 15.91
CA PHE A 57 4.55 8.83 17.04
C PHE A 57 4.65 7.59 17.92
N ASN A 58 3.51 6.98 18.23
CA ASN A 58 3.45 5.77 19.03
C ASN A 58 3.84 4.49 18.28
N ARG A 59 4.23 4.58 17.01
CA ARG A 59 4.64 3.41 16.22
C ARG A 59 6.11 3.08 16.40
N GLN A 60 6.38 1.81 16.70
CA GLN A 60 7.72 1.24 16.74
C GLN A 60 8.01 0.41 15.50
N VAL A 61 9.28 0.31 15.15
CA VAL A 61 9.82 -0.60 14.15
C VAL A 61 11.04 -1.32 14.71
N VAL A 62 11.19 -2.56 14.28
CA VAL A 62 12.33 -3.40 14.61
C VAL A 62 13.12 -3.61 13.34
N ILE A 63 14.41 -3.29 13.40
CA ILE A 63 15.37 -3.45 12.31
C ILE A 63 16.28 -4.60 12.73
N ASP A 64 16.26 -5.68 11.96
CA ASP A 64 17.18 -6.80 12.15
C ASP A 64 18.47 -6.51 11.37
N ASN A 65 19.63 -6.84 11.97
CA ASN A 65 20.97 -6.57 11.44
C ASN A 65 21.13 -5.13 10.90
N PRO A 66 20.89 -4.09 11.74
CA PRO A 66 20.88 -2.69 11.31
C PRO A 66 22.25 -2.17 10.88
N ASP A 67 23.34 -2.80 11.33
CA ASP A 67 24.70 -2.35 11.09
C ASP A 67 25.50 -3.44 10.34
N PRO A 68 25.88 -3.20 9.07
CA PRO A 68 26.71 -4.13 8.31
C PRO A 68 28.11 -4.30 8.88
N ASP A 69 28.62 -3.29 9.59
CA ASP A 69 29.98 -3.26 10.13
C ASP A 69 30.05 -3.81 11.56
N ASP A 70 28.90 -3.95 12.24
CA ASP A 70 28.76 -4.65 13.52
C ASP A 70 27.78 -5.85 13.42
N PRO A 71 28.27 -7.04 13.03
CA PRO A 71 27.47 -8.26 12.96
C PRO A 71 26.91 -8.73 14.30
N THR A 72 27.43 -8.23 15.44
CA THR A 72 26.95 -8.60 16.77
C THR A 72 25.65 -7.88 17.12
N LEU A 73 25.41 -6.72 16.51
CA LEU A 73 24.17 -5.97 16.62
C LEU A 73 23.08 -6.64 15.77
N THR A 74 22.41 -7.63 16.36
CA THR A 74 21.37 -8.40 15.66
C THR A 74 20.05 -7.66 15.50
N ARG A 75 19.74 -6.67 16.36
CA ARG A 75 18.44 -5.99 16.37
C ARG A 75 18.47 -4.59 16.97
N THR A 76 17.80 -3.64 16.33
CA THR A 76 17.47 -2.32 16.88
C THR A 76 15.96 -2.11 16.90
N ARG A 77 15.42 -1.66 18.04
CA ARG A 77 14.03 -1.19 18.15
C ARG A 77 14.03 0.33 18.25
N THR A 78 13.25 0.99 17.41
CA THR A 78 13.18 2.47 17.37
C THR A 78 11.78 2.96 16.98
N ARG A 79 11.53 4.26 17.14
CA ARG A 79 10.30 4.93 16.70
C ARG A 79 10.46 5.39 15.25
N TRP A 80 9.34 5.69 14.59
CA TRP A 80 9.39 6.32 13.26
C TRP A 80 9.80 7.79 13.34
N VAL A 81 9.17 8.51 14.25
CA VAL A 81 9.38 9.94 14.48
C VAL A 81 9.77 10.18 15.93
N SER A 82 10.69 11.12 16.16
CA SER A 82 11.21 11.46 17.49
C SER A 82 10.39 12.56 18.16
N SER A 83 9.74 13.42 17.39
CA SER A 83 8.83 14.45 17.89
C SER A 83 7.81 14.88 16.84
N ILE A 84 6.67 15.38 17.30
CA ILE A 84 5.63 16.01 16.50
C ILE A 84 5.20 17.30 17.21
N ASN A 85 5.13 18.41 16.48
CA ASN A 85 4.57 19.66 16.95
C ASN A 85 3.27 19.97 16.22
N TYR A 86 2.30 20.54 16.94
CA TYR A 86 0.98 20.87 16.44
C TYR A 86 0.80 22.38 16.36
N TYR A 87 0.39 22.89 15.20
CA TYR A 87 0.12 24.31 14.97
C TYR A 87 -1.37 24.47 14.67
N ASP A 88 -2.19 24.44 15.72
CA ASP A 88 -3.66 24.37 15.62
C ASP A 88 -4.27 25.55 14.86
N GLY A 89 -3.76 26.76 15.07
CA GLY A 89 -4.21 27.95 14.35
C GLY A 89 -3.82 27.99 12.87
N GLU A 90 -2.86 27.16 12.46
CA GLU A 90 -2.34 27.11 11.09
C GLU A 90 -2.75 25.85 10.33
N GLY A 91 -3.45 24.91 10.98
CA GLY A 91 -3.89 23.66 10.37
C GLY A 91 -2.73 22.79 9.87
N ARG A 92 -1.59 22.80 10.56
CA ARG A 92 -0.40 22.01 10.18
C ARG A 92 0.26 21.33 11.38
N ILE A 93 1.13 20.38 11.07
CA ILE A 93 2.05 19.75 12.01
C ILE A 93 3.50 19.91 11.52
N SER A 94 4.46 19.74 12.42
CA SER A 94 5.85 19.46 12.07
C SER A 94 6.32 18.20 12.76
N LEU A 95 7.27 17.48 12.15
CA LEU A 95 7.84 16.28 12.76
C LEU A 95 9.34 16.15 12.47
N HIS A 96 10.00 15.38 13.33
CA HIS A 96 11.37 14.93 13.16
C HIS A 96 11.38 13.42 13.01
N PHE A 97 12.10 12.91 12.01
CA PHE A 97 12.35 11.47 11.91
C PHE A 97 13.35 11.03 12.98
N SER A 98 13.17 9.81 13.49
CA SER A 98 14.15 9.24 14.41
C SER A 98 15.48 8.98 13.67
N THR A 99 16.61 9.29 14.31
CA THR A 99 17.96 9.15 13.71
C THR A 99 18.21 7.78 13.10
N ARG A 100 17.76 6.71 13.77
CA ARG A 100 17.91 5.32 13.29
C ARG A 100 17.07 4.98 12.06
N ILE A 101 16.10 5.82 11.68
CA ILE A 101 15.21 5.59 10.53
C ILE A 101 15.66 6.34 9.29
N ILE A 102 16.34 7.47 9.46
CA ILE A 102 16.79 8.35 8.37
C ILE A 102 17.55 7.58 7.27
N PRO A 103 18.56 6.72 7.56
CA PRO A 103 19.28 6.00 6.51
C PRO A 103 18.37 5.15 5.62
N TYR A 104 17.31 4.57 6.20
CA TYR A 104 16.35 3.76 5.47
C TYR A 104 15.40 4.61 4.62
N LEU A 105 15.00 5.79 5.11
CA LEU A 105 14.17 6.74 4.35
C LEU A 105 14.91 7.27 3.11
N SER A 106 16.19 7.59 3.25
CA SER A 106 17.02 8.05 2.14
C SER A 106 17.12 7.00 1.03
N GLN A 107 17.28 5.73 1.39
CA GLN A 107 17.25 4.61 0.43
C GLN A 107 15.86 4.37 -0.18
N LEU A 108 14.80 4.59 0.60
CA LEU A 108 13.40 4.42 0.16
C LEU A 108 13.03 5.42 -0.93
N GLN A 109 13.37 6.71 -0.79
CA GLN A 109 13.00 7.73 -1.77
C GLN A 109 13.67 7.54 -3.13
N GLY A 110 14.91 7.04 -3.18
CA GLY A 110 15.56 6.66 -4.45
C GLY A 110 14.77 5.59 -5.22
N LYS A 111 14.00 4.75 -4.51
CA LYS A 111 13.11 3.73 -5.08
C LYS A 111 11.67 4.25 -5.25
N PHE A 112 11.26 5.26 -4.49
CA PHE A 112 9.97 5.96 -4.53
C PHE A 112 10.07 7.28 -5.29
N THR A 113 10.10 7.20 -6.62
CA THR A 113 10.01 8.41 -7.46
C THR A 113 8.69 9.15 -7.23
N LYS A 114 8.65 10.48 -7.43
CA LYS A 114 7.42 11.29 -7.36
C LYS A 114 6.25 10.69 -8.17
N TYR A 115 6.56 10.06 -9.31
CA TYR A 115 5.59 9.34 -10.14
C TYR A 115 4.93 8.14 -9.44
N LYS A 116 5.61 7.48 -8.50
CA LYS A 116 5.03 6.39 -7.71
C LYS A 116 4.15 6.93 -6.58
N LEU A 117 4.52 8.07 -6.00
CA LEU A 117 3.76 8.72 -4.93
C LEU A 117 2.34 9.10 -5.38
N GLN A 118 2.18 9.75 -6.55
CA GLN A 118 0.86 10.15 -7.08
C GLN A 118 -0.16 8.99 -7.23
N HIS A 119 0.32 7.75 -7.43
CA HIS A 119 -0.56 6.59 -7.56
C HIS A 119 -1.01 6.07 -6.20
N VAL A 120 -0.07 6.04 -5.26
CA VAL A 120 -0.23 5.41 -3.94
C VAL A 120 -1.05 6.28 -2.99
N THR A 121 -1.02 7.60 -3.17
CA THR A 121 -1.73 8.56 -2.29
C THR A 121 -3.24 8.35 -2.29
N GLN A 122 -3.79 8.01 -3.46
CA GLN A 122 -5.21 7.72 -3.64
C GLN A 122 -5.65 6.34 -3.11
N PHE A 123 -4.72 5.49 -2.69
CA PHE A 123 -5.06 4.17 -2.16
C PHE A 123 -5.81 4.32 -0.84
N LYS A 124 -6.79 3.43 -0.59
CA LYS A 124 -7.58 3.42 0.64
C LYS A 124 -7.08 2.38 1.63
N SER A 125 -6.35 1.38 1.15
CA SER A 125 -5.76 0.28 1.90
C SER A 125 -4.26 0.49 2.05
N SER A 126 -3.78 0.45 3.28
CA SER A 126 -2.34 0.41 3.57
C SER A 126 -1.65 -0.82 2.98
N TYR A 127 -2.41 -1.88 2.73
CA TYR A 127 -1.93 -3.09 2.06
C TYR A 127 -1.79 -2.90 0.54
N GLY A 128 -2.58 -1.99 -0.06
CA GLY A 128 -2.42 -1.59 -1.45
C GLY A 128 -1.03 -1.01 -1.69
N VAL A 129 -0.59 -0.13 -0.80
CA VAL A 129 0.73 0.51 -0.86
C VAL A 129 1.83 -0.56 -0.84
N ARG A 130 1.78 -1.44 0.15
CA ARG A 130 2.76 -2.53 0.33
C ARG A 130 2.79 -3.50 -0.85
N LEU A 131 1.62 -3.87 -1.37
CA LEU A 131 1.54 -4.75 -2.52
C LEU A 131 2.13 -4.05 -3.75
N TYR A 132 1.77 -2.80 -4.00
CA TYR A 132 2.27 -2.03 -5.14
C TYR A 132 3.80 -1.91 -5.13
N GLU A 133 4.38 -1.58 -3.98
CA GLU A 133 5.84 -1.55 -3.77
C GLU A 133 6.48 -2.89 -4.11
N LEU A 134 5.92 -3.97 -3.57
CA LEU A 134 6.44 -5.31 -3.76
C LEU A 134 6.37 -5.75 -5.23
N LEU A 135 5.28 -5.42 -5.93
CA LEU A 135 5.14 -5.73 -7.36
C LEU A 135 6.10 -4.89 -8.21
N LEU A 136 6.27 -3.59 -7.91
CA LEU A 136 7.22 -2.75 -8.64
C LEU A 136 8.66 -3.28 -8.59
N GLN A 137 9.09 -3.86 -7.47
CA GLN A 137 10.40 -4.50 -7.36
C GLN A 137 10.59 -5.67 -8.36
N TRP A 138 9.49 -6.26 -8.80
CA TRP A 138 9.46 -7.41 -9.72
C TRP A 138 8.90 -7.04 -11.11
N GLN A 139 8.81 -5.75 -11.43
CA GLN A 139 8.17 -5.24 -12.64
C GLN A 139 8.74 -5.85 -13.93
N SER A 140 10.05 -6.08 -14.00
CA SER A 140 10.69 -6.68 -15.17
C SER A 140 10.24 -8.11 -15.46
N LYS A 141 9.77 -8.84 -14.44
CA LYS A 141 9.30 -10.24 -14.59
C LYS A 141 7.79 -10.35 -14.83
N GLY A 142 7.02 -9.33 -14.44
CA GLY A 142 5.55 -9.31 -14.56
C GLY A 142 4.81 -10.36 -13.73
N THR A 143 5.53 -11.13 -12.91
CA THR A 143 4.98 -12.17 -12.04
C THR A 143 5.73 -12.24 -10.72
N ARG A 144 5.01 -12.58 -9.65
CA ARG A 144 5.58 -12.75 -8.30
C ARG A 144 4.81 -13.78 -7.50
N GLU A 145 5.50 -14.81 -7.04
CA GLU A 145 4.97 -15.80 -6.10
C GLU A 145 5.39 -15.43 -4.67
N ILE A 146 4.44 -15.50 -3.74
CA ILE A 146 4.63 -15.08 -2.35
C ILE A 146 4.03 -16.12 -1.42
N GLU A 147 4.86 -16.67 -0.55
CA GLU A 147 4.40 -17.54 0.53
C GLU A 147 3.53 -16.78 1.52
N ILE A 148 2.42 -17.42 1.92
CA ILE A 148 1.46 -16.81 2.84
C ILE A 148 2.12 -16.52 4.19
N ASP A 149 2.96 -17.43 4.67
CA ASP A 149 3.62 -17.30 5.97
C ASP A 149 4.65 -16.15 5.94
N TRP A 150 5.42 -16.02 4.85
CA TRP A 150 6.31 -14.87 4.62
C TRP A 150 5.54 -13.55 4.54
N LEU A 151 4.41 -13.53 3.83
CA LEU A 151 3.58 -12.32 3.71
C LEU A 151 3.03 -11.89 5.07
N ARG A 152 2.56 -12.85 5.88
CA ARG A 152 2.06 -12.57 7.22
C ARG A 152 3.12 -11.94 8.10
N LYS A 153 4.32 -12.54 8.11
CA LYS A 153 5.45 -12.02 8.89
C LYS A 153 5.85 -10.62 8.43
N THR A 154 6.11 -10.48 7.14
CA THR A 154 6.59 -9.21 6.56
C THR A 154 5.58 -8.09 6.74
N TRP A 155 4.28 -8.39 6.72
CA TRP A 155 3.23 -7.38 6.85
C TRP A 155 2.70 -7.19 8.28
N GLY A 156 3.23 -7.93 9.27
CA GLY A 156 2.77 -7.82 10.66
C GLY A 156 1.34 -8.35 10.86
N LEU A 157 0.99 -9.45 10.18
CA LEU A 157 -0.33 -10.09 10.16
C LEU A 157 -0.31 -11.49 10.78
N GLU A 158 0.71 -11.82 11.57
CA GLU A 158 0.84 -13.11 12.24
C GLU A 158 -0.32 -13.37 13.19
N THR A 159 -0.79 -12.33 13.88
CA THR A 159 -1.90 -12.41 14.83
C THR A 159 -3.26 -12.06 14.22
N LYS A 160 -3.30 -11.58 12.96
CA LYS A 160 -4.51 -11.09 12.29
C LYS A 160 -4.93 -11.97 11.11
N TYR A 161 -6.23 -11.98 10.82
CA TYR A 161 -6.79 -12.68 9.65
C TYR A 161 -6.33 -14.15 9.55
N LYS A 162 -6.42 -14.92 10.65
CA LYS A 162 -5.92 -16.31 10.70
C LYS A 162 -6.47 -17.18 9.58
N ALA A 163 -7.77 -17.05 9.29
CA ALA A 163 -8.39 -17.74 8.17
C ALA A 163 -7.97 -17.12 6.84
N LEU A 164 -7.61 -17.97 5.86
CA LEU A 164 -7.18 -17.51 4.54
C LEU A 164 -8.25 -16.66 3.82
N LYS A 165 -9.53 -16.98 4.02
CA LYS A 165 -10.64 -16.20 3.47
C LYS A 165 -10.60 -14.74 3.94
N ASP A 166 -10.26 -14.53 5.21
CA ASP A 166 -10.20 -13.19 5.80
C ASP A 166 -8.96 -12.44 5.31
N LEU A 167 -7.83 -13.15 5.16
CA LEU A 167 -6.62 -12.57 4.58
C LEU A 167 -6.89 -12.10 3.13
N LYS A 168 -7.62 -12.88 2.33
CA LYS A 168 -8.01 -12.47 0.98
C LYS A 168 -8.93 -11.25 1.02
N LYS A 169 -10.03 -11.34 1.75
CA LYS A 169 -11.08 -10.32 1.81
C LYS A 169 -10.59 -8.97 2.34
N TRP A 170 -9.75 -8.98 3.38
CA TRP A 170 -9.36 -7.76 4.10
C TRP A 170 -7.98 -7.22 3.71
N VAL A 171 -7.14 -8.02 3.05
CA VAL A 171 -5.76 -7.65 2.74
C VAL A 171 -5.51 -7.67 1.24
N ILE A 172 -5.69 -8.81 0.58
CA ILE A 172 -5.32 -8.97 -0.84
C ILE A 172 -6.31 -8.25 -1.76
N GLU A 173 -7.61 -8.46 -1.57
CA GLU A 173 -8.65 -7.87 -2.43
C GLU A 173 -8.66 -6.33 -2.36
N PRO A 174 -8.62 -5.68 -1.17
CA PRO A 174 -8.54 -4.23 -1.11
C PRO A 174 -7.25 -3.69 -1.72
N ALA A 175 -6.12 -4.37 -1.51
CA ALA A 175 -4.84 -3.97 -2.09
C ALA A 175 -4.86 -4.01 -3.62
N MET A 176 -5.38 -5.08 -4.20
CA MET A 176 -5.51 -5.21 -5.66
C MET A 176 -6.49 -4.18 -6.24
N LYS A 177 -7.61 -3.94 -5.56
CA LYS A 177 -8.60 -2.95 -5.99
C LYS A 177 -7.97 -1.56 -6.08
N ASP A 178 -7.18 -1.17 -5.08
CA ASP A 178 -6.48 0.10 -5.08
C ASP A 178 -5.48 0.21 -6.24
N ILE A 179 -4.64 -0.80 -6.44
CA ILE A 179 -3.68 -0.85 -7.54
C ILE A 179 -4.40 -0.74 -8.89
N ASN A 180 -5.38 -1.62 -9.12
CA ASN A 180 -6.12 -1.66 -10.39
C ASN A 180 -6.91 -0.39 -10.67
N LYS A 181 -7.31 0.37 -9.64
CA LYS A 181 -8.07 1.60 -9.83
C LYS A 181 -7.20 2.85 -9.94
N HIS A 182 -6.17 2.97 -9.11
CA HIS A 182 -5.49 4.24 -8.86
C HIS A 182 -4.03 4.28 -9.35
N SER A 183 -3.43 3.15 -9.69
CA SER A 183 -2.05 3.11 -10.18
C SER A 183 -1.91 2.87 -11.68
N ASN A 184 -0.69 3.07 -12.17
CA ASN A 184 -0.23 2.68 -13.49
C ASN A 184 -0.09 1.16 -13.69
N LEU A 185 -0.31 0.32 -12.67
CA LEU A 185 -0.24 -1.13 -12.78
C LEU A 185 -1.62 -1.76 -12.90
N TRP A 186 -1.72 -2.85 -13.67
CA TRP A 186 -2.79 -3.83 -13.49
C TRP A 186 -2.22 -5.04 -12.73
N VAL A 187 -3.05 -5.67 -11.90
CA VAL A 187 -2.69 -6.86 -11.12
C VAL A 187 -3.84 -7.86 -11.11
N LYS A 188 -3.48 -9.14 -11.24
CA LYS A 188 -4.34 -10.30 -11.00
C LYS A 188 -3.66 -11.21 -10.00
N PHE A 189 -4.44 -11.99 -9.26
CA PHE A 189 -3.91 -12.99 -8.35
C PHE A 189 -4.51 -14.37 -8.59
N GLY A 190 -3.68 -15.38 -8.39
CA GLY A 190 -4.04 -16.77 -8.24
C GLY A 190 -3.45 -17.32 -6.94
N GLN A 191 -3.52 -18.63 -6.79
CA GLN A 191 -3.05 -19.32 -5.60
C GLN A 191 -2.37 -20.63 -5.96
N ARG A 192 -1.28 -20.97 -5.25
CA ARG A 192 -0.67 -22.31 -5.31
C ARG A 192 -1.15 -23.13 -4.12
N LYS A 193 -1.53 -24.37 -4.37
CA LYS A 193 -1.89 -25.34 -3.33
C LYS A 193 -0.79 -26.38 -3.16
N ALA A 194 -0.56 -26.79 -1.93
CA ALA A 194 0.14 -28.01 -1.56
C ALA A 194 -0.88 -28.95 -0.89
N GLY A 195 -1.34 -29.96 -1.64
CA GLY A 195 -2.51 -30.75 -1.26
C GLY A 195 -3.76 -29.88 -1.10
N ARG A 196 -4.42 -29.96 0.07
CA ARG A 196 -5.61 -29.14 0.38
C ARG A 196 -5.28 -27.72 0.85
N ARG A 197 -4.05 -27.46 1.28
CA ARG A 197 -3.62 -26.16 1.83
C ARG A 197 -3.17 -25.23 0.71
N VAL A 198 -3.67 -24.00 0.71
CA VAL A 198 -3.07 -22.93 -0.11
C VAL A 198 -1.80 -22.46 0.61
N VAL A 199 -0.68 -22.45 -0.10
CA VAL A 199 0.64 -22.10 0.46
C VAL A 199 1.16 -20.76 -0.05
N GLU A 200 0.75 -20.35 -1.24
CA GLU A 200 1.24 -19.12 -1.87
C GLU A 200 0.15 -18.36 -2.62
N PHE A 201 0.35 -17.06 -2.73
CA PHE A 201 -0.30 -16.20 -3.71
C PHE A 201 0.60 -16.02 -4.94
N LYS A 202 -0.01 -16.15 -6.13
CA LYS A 202 0.68 -15.92 -7.40
C LYS A 202 0.13 -14.64 -8.02
N PHE A 203 0.95 -13.60 -8.10
CA PHE A 203 0.57 -12.34 -8.73
C PHE A 203 1.07 -12.29 -10.16
N GLN A 204 0.20 -11.82 -11.06
CA GLN A 204 0.54 -11.44 -12.43
C GLN A 204 0.18 -9.97 -12.61
N PHE A 205 1.09 -9.19 -13.18
CA PHE A 205 0.93 -7.74 -13.22
C PHE A 205 1.79 -7.12 -14.32
N GLY A 206 1.47 -5.87 -14.67
CA GLY A 206 2.24 -5.12 -15.65
C GLY A 206 1.78 -3.67 -15.72
N LEU A 207 2.50 -2.86 -16.50
CA LEU A 207 2.10 -1.48 -16.77
C LEU A 207 0.80 -1.47 -17.59
N LYS A 208 -0.13 -0.61 -17.18
CA LYS A 208 -1.25 -0.20 -18.01
C LYS A 208 -0.71 0.60 -19.18
N LYS A 209 -1.24 0.36 -20.37
CA LYS A 209 -0.95 1.21 -21.52
C LYS A 209 -1.59 2.59 -21.28
N PRO A 210 -0.86 3.71 -21.47
CA PRO A 210 -1.42 5.05 -21.33
C PRO A 210 -2.69 5.17 -22.19
N GLY A 211 -3.79 5.65 -21.62
CA GLY A 211 -5.05 5.86 -22.35
C GLY A 211 -5.99 4.64 -22.48
N GLN A 212 -5.64 3.45 -21.95
CA GLN A 212 -6.60 2.35 -21.90
C GLN A 212 -7.51 2.47 -20.68
N ALA A 213 -8.75 2.91 -20.92
CA ALA A 213 -9.85 2.70 -19.98
C ALA A 213 -9.94 1.21 -19.60
N PRO A 214 -10.38 0.87 -18.38
CA PRO A 214 -10.59 -0.52 -17.97
C PRO A 214 -11.38 -1.26 -19.05
N LYS A 215 -10.91 -2.44 -19.48
CA LYS A 215 -11.56 -3.23 -20.55
C LYS A 215 -13.02 -3.47 -20.16
N LYS A 216 -13.93 -2.84 -20.88
CA LYS A 216 -15.37 -3.11 -20.77
C LYS A 216 -15.64 -4.47 -21.39
N LEU A 217 -16.22 -5.39 -20.61
CA LEU A 217 -16.73 -6.65 -21.09
C LEU A 217 -18.25 -6.54 -21.17
N THR A 218 -18.80 -6.93 -22.32
CA THR A 218 -20.23 -7.27 -22.41
C THR A 218 -20.51 -8.50 -21.57
N GLN A 219 -21.77 -8.70 -21.19
CA GLN A 219 -22.20 -9.89 -20.45
C GLN A 219 -21.74 -11.20 -21.13
N LYS A 220 -21.90 -11.32 -22.45
CA LYS A 220 -21.48 -12.51 -23.22
C LYS A 220 -19.96 -12.75 -23.15
N GLN A 221 -19.16 -11.69 -23.20
CA GLN A 221 -17.69 -11.78 -23.07
C GLN A 221 -17.26 -12.12 -21.64
N ALA A 222 -17.99 -11.64 -20.64
CA ALA A 222 -17.75 -11.97 -19.24
C ALA A 222 -18.06 -13.44 -18.95
N GLU A 223 -19.18 -13.94 -19.46
CA GLU A 223 -19.63 -15.33 -19.30
C GLU A 223 -18.69 -16.35 -19.97
N ALA A 224 -18.09 -15.98 -21.11
CA ALA A 224 -17.05 -16.79 -21.76
C ALA A 224 -15.78 -16.98 -20.91
N LEU A 225 -15.58 -16.16 -19.87
CA LEU A 225 -14.45 -16.28 -18.95
C LEU A 225 -14.81 -17.07 -17.68
N ALA A 226 -15.99 -17.69 -17.62
CA ALA A 226 -16.42 -18.53 -16.50
C ALA A 226 -15.49 -19.74 -16.31
N ARG A 227 -15.11 -20.01 -15.07
CA ARG A 227 -14.42 -21.26 -14.72
C ARG A 227 -15.44 -22.37 -14.52
N THR A 228 -15.04 -23.62 -14.76
CA THR A 228 -15.91 -24.78 -14.55
C THR A 228 -16.43 -24.82 -13.11
N GLY A 229 -17.76 -24.80 -12.95
CA GLY A 229 -18.43 -24.79 -11.64
C GLY A 229 -18.50 -23.43 -10.93
N GLU A 230 -18.08 -22.34 -11.57
CA GLU A 230 -18.17 -20.98 -11.02
C GLU A 230 -19.57 -20.39 -11.27
N SER A 231 -20.23 -19.92 -10.20
CA SER A 231 -21.52 -19.22 -10.35
C SER A 231 -21.33 -17.87 -11.04
N TYR A 232 -22.35 -17.38 -11.77
CA TYR A 232 -22.31 -16.07 -12.42
C TYR A 232 -22.03 -14.91 -11.45
N LYS A 233 -22.53 -15.01 -10.21
CA LYS A 233 -22.20 -14.05 -9.15
C LYS A 233 -20.70 -14.03 -8.86
N ASN A 234 -20.09 -15.20 -8.64
CA ASN A 234 -18.66 -15.31 -8.35
C ASN A 234 -17.81 -14.89 -9.56
N LEU A 235 -18.26 -15.21 -10.78
CA LEU A 235 -17.65 -14.79 -12.02
C LEU A 235 -17.61 -13.26 -12.16
N TYR A 236 -18.75 -12.59 -12.02
CA TYR A 236 -18.82 -11.14 -12.17
C TYR A 236 -18.08 -10.40 -11.07
N GLU A 237 -18.13 -10.91 -9.83
CA GLU A 237 -17.28 -10.43 -8.75
C GLU A 237 -15.80 -10.58 -9.14
N ARG A 238 -15.35 -11.77 -9.54
CA ARG A 238 -13.98 -12.02 -9.99
C ARG A 238 -13.54 -11.11 -11.13
N LEU A 239 -14.36 -10.92 -12.16
CA LEU A 239 -14.01 -10.07 -13.29
C LEU A 239 -13.91 -8.60 -12.90
N LYS A 240 -14.80 -8.11 -12.03
CA LYS A 240 -14.65 -6.78 -11.42
C LYS A 240 -13.37 -6.67 -10.58
N TYR A 241 -13.02 -7.71 -9.83
CA TYR A 241 -11.75 -7.79 -9.08
C TYR A 241 -10.51 -7.81 -9.98
N GLU A 242 -10.60 -8.44 -11.15
CA GLU A 242 -9.55 -8.48 -12.18
C GLU A 242 -9.44 -7.15 -12.97
N GLY A 243 -10.24 -6.13 -12.63
CA GLY A 243 -10.17 -4.79 -13.21
C GLY A 243 -11.01 -4.61 -14.48
N TYR A 244 -11.90 -5.55 -14.83
CA TYR A 244 -12.84 -5.39 -15.92
C TYR A 244 -14.04 -4.52 -15.49
N GLN A 245 -14.52 -3.68 -16.39
CA GLN A 245 -15.83 -3.06 -16.26
C GLN A 245 -16.86 -3.95 -16.92
N LEU A 246 -17.95 -4.27 -16.21
CA LEU A 246 -19.02 -5.10 -16.77
C LEU A 246 -20.15 -4.19 -17.23
N ASP A 247 -20.43 -4.21 -18.53
CA ASP A 247 -21.60 -3.57 -19.12
C ASP A 247 -22.75 -4.59 -19.15
N ILE A 248 -23.41 -4.73 -17.99
CA ILE A 248 -24.54 -5.63 -17.81
C ILE A 248 -25.78 -4.75 -17.86
N LYS A 249 -26.63 -4.93 -18.87
CA LYS A 249 -27.96 -4.31 -18.89
C LYS A 249 -28.68 -4.75 -17.61
N LYS A 250 -28.93 -3.81 -16.69
CA LYS A 250 -29.80 -4.06 -15.55
C LYS A 250 -31.17 -4.43 -16.10
N PHE A 251 -31.61 -5.67 -15.92
CA PHE A 251 -33.01 -6.00 -16.08
C PHE A 251 -33.76 -5.42 -14.88
N SER A 252 -34.79 -4.63 -15.20
CA SER A 252 -35.89 -4.27 -14.32
C SER A 252 -36.63 -5.51 -13.84
#